data_AF-D8STI7-F1
#
_entry.id   AF-D8STI7-F1
#
_cell.length_a   1.000
_cell.length_b   1.000
_cell.length_c   1.000
_cell.angle_alpha   90.00
_cell.angle_beta   90.00
_cell.angle_gamma   90.00
#
_symmetry.space_group_name_H-M   'P 1'
#
loop_
_entity.id
_entity.type
_entity.pdbx_description
1 polymer ?
#
loop_
_entity_poly.entity_id
_entity_poly.type
_entity_poly.pdbx_seq_one_letter_code
_entity_poly.pdbx_strand_id
1 'polypeptide(L)'
;MAKAVVAMAMLVLVLACYAEAACSNNYIQLAGCLNAVSSSAGYPGSSCCTAVSHFKNDVNCLCSTLVAAKNAGVIRNMPNALTVPKRCGFKNNIPKNFRCAGYKVGS
;
A
#
# COMPACT_ATOMS: atom_id res chain seq x y z
N MET A 1 4.72 2.93 -43.32
CA MET A 1 4.06 1.94 -42.43
C MET A 1 4.82 1.76 -41.11
N ALA A 2 6.11 1.42 -41.14
CA ALA A 2 6.91 1.14 -39.93
C ALA A 2 7.01 2.30 -38.91
N LYS A 3 7.13 3.56 -39.37
CA LYS A 3 7.25 4.73 -38.48
C LYS A 3 6.02 4.95 -37.58
N ALA A 4 4.82 4.72 -38.13
CA ALA A 4 3.57 4.85 -37.38
C ALA A 4 3.39 3.72 -36.37
N VAL A 5 3.82 2.49 -36.73
CA VAL A 5 3.79 1.33 -35.84
C VAL A 5 4.73 1.52 -34.65
N VAL A 6 5.94 2.05 -34.87
CA VAL A 6 6.89 2.37 -33.79
C VAL A 6 6.35 3.47 -32.87
N ALA A 7 5.75 4.52 -33.45
CA ALA A 7 5.16 5.61 -32.67
C ALA A 7 3.96 5.14 -31.83
N MET A 8 3.08 4.30 -32.39
CA MET A 8 1.98 3.68 -31.65
C MET A 8 2.46 2.70 -30.58
N ALA A 9 3.48 1.89 -30.88
CA ALA A 9 4.06 0.98 -29.89
C ALA A 9 4.69 1.73 -28.72
N MET A 10 5.40 2.84 -28.98
CA MET A 10 5.88 3.74 -27.93
C MET A 10 4.71 4.36 -27.15
N LEU A 11 3.67 4.85 -27.83
CA LEU A 11 2.51 5.44 -27.15
C LEU A 11 1.83 4.43 -26.20
N VAL A 12 1.69 3.16 -26.62
CA VAL A 12 1.11 2.07 -25.83
C VAL A 12 2.00 1.70 -24.64
N LEU A 13 3.33 1.69 -24.81
CA LEU A 13 4.28 1.43 -23.73
C LEU A 13 4.26 2.53 -22.68
N VAL A 14 4.17 3.79 -23.10
CA VAL A 14 4.12 4.90 -22.15
C VAL A 14 2.74 4.89 -21.45
N LEU A 15 1.64 4.54 -22.15
CA LEU A 15 0.30 4.24 -21.58
C LEU A 15 0.27 3.13 -20.52
N ALA A 16 1.08 2.09 -20.68
CA ALA A 16 1.22 1.04 -19.70
C ALA A 16 1.96 1.47 -18.42
N CYS A 17 2.74 2.55 -18.46
CA CYS A 17 3.46 3.14 -17.31
C CYS A 17 2.68 4.25 -16.57
N TYR A 18 1.50 4.66 -17.04
CA TYR A 18 0.62 5.58 -16.28
C TYR A 18 -0.63 4.92 -15.70
N ALA A 19 -0.80 3.61 -15.92
CA ALA A 19 -1.85 2.83 -15.26
C ALA A 19 -1.55 2.64 -13.76
N GLU A 20 -0.30 2.81 -13.36
CA GLU A 20 0.09 3.24 -12.03
C GLU A 20 -0.22 4.74 -11.87
N ALA A 21 -1.40 5.07 -11.34
CA ALA A 21 -1.44 6.21 -10.42
C ALA A 21 -0.39 5.90 -9.35
N ALA A 22 0.79 6.51 -9.52
CA ALA A 22 2.04 6.08 -8.92
C ALA A 22 1.86 5.95 -7.42
N CYS A 23 1.60 4.71 -6.98
CA CYS A 23 1.75 4.36 -5.59
C CYS A 23 3.22 4.63 -5.31
N SER A 24 3.49 5.79 -4.74
CA SER A 24 4.78 6.08 -4.19
C SER A 24 4.88 5.04 -3.08
N ASN A 25 5.50 3.88 -3.37
CA ASN A 25 5.83 2.79 -2.43
C ASN A 25 6.85 3.31 -1.38
N ASN A 26 6.68 4.55 -0.97
CA ASN A 26 7.49 5.30 -0.06
C ASN A 26 7.07 4.87 1.35
N TYR A 27 7.48 3.66 1.69
CA TYR A 27 7.30 3.09 3.01
C TYR A 27 8.07 3.87 4.10
N ILE A 28 8.91 4.85 3.74
CA ILE A 28 9.50 5.79 4.69
C ILE A 28 8.40 6.58 5.42
N GLN A 29 7.29 6.87 4.75
CA GLN A 29 6.12 7.51 5.36
C GLN A 29 5.49 6.64 6.46
N LEU A 30 5.73 5.32 6.43
CA LEU A 30 5.30 4.38 7.47
C LEU A 30 6.30 4.27 8.64
N ALA A 31 7.38 5.05 8.67
CA ALA A 31 8.30 5.06 9.81
C ALA A 31 7.59 5.37 11.13
N GLY A 32 6.63 6.31 11.12
CA GLY A 32 5.78 6.60 12.27
C GLY A 32 4.86 5.44 12.71
N CYS A 33 4.71 4.42 11.87
CA CYS A 33 3.90 3.23 12.13
C CYS A 33 4.70 2.05 12.71
N LEU A 34 6.02 2.17 12.91
CA LEU A 34 6.90 1.07 13.34
C LEU A 34 6.40 0.31 14.59
N ASN A 35 5.96 1.04 15.62
CA ASN A 35 5.41 0.43 16.83
C ASN A 35 4.10 -0.32 16.55
N ALA A 36 3.24 0.29 15.73
CA ALA A 36 1.95 -0.22 15.33
C ALA A 36 2.01 -1.46 14.42
N VAL A 37 3.03 -1.56 13.56
CA VAL A 37 3.27 -2.75 12.71
C VAL A 37 3.99 -3.87 13.46
N SER A 38 4.68 -3.55 14.55
CA SER A 38 5.38 -4.56 15.38
C SER A 38 4.43 -5.27 16.33
N SER A 39 3.45 -4.55 16.91
CA SER A 39 2.47 -5.10 17.85
C SER A 39 1.04 -4.78 17.41
N SER A 40 0.16 -5.78 17.45
CA SER A 40 -1.28 -5.62 17.19
C SER A 40 -1.96 -4.68 18.20
N ALA A 41 -1.43 -4.60 19.43
CA ALA A 41 -1.92 -3.72 20.50
C ALA A 41 -1.22 -2.35 20.55
N GLY A 42 -0.20 -2.10 19.72
CA GLY A 42 0.43 -0.78 19.66
C GLY A 42 -0.61 0.30 19.31
N TYR A 43 -0.37 1.56 19.66
CA TYR A 43 -1.23 2.66 19.18
C TYR A 43 -0.61 3.24 17.90
N PRO A 44 -1.34 3.32 16.77
CA PRO A 44 -0.84 4.05 15.63
C PRO A 44 -0.99 5.54 15.93
N GLY A 45 0.13 6.22 16.24
CA GLY A 45 0.11 7.66 16.52
C GLY A 45 -0.51 8.46 15.36
N SER A 46 -0.89 9.72 15.63
CA SER A 46 -1.59 10.56 14.64
C SER A 46 -0.82 10.71 13.31
N SER A 47 0.52 10.79 13.38
CA SER A 47 1.41 10.81 12.21
C SER A 47 1.33 9.54 11.37
N CYS A 48 1.25 8.36 12.00
CA CYS A 48 1.03 7.09 11.31
C CYS A 48 -0.32 7.06 10.60
N CYS A 49 -1.40 7.44 11.30
CA CYS A 49 -2.73 7.43 10.68
C CYS A 49 -2.89 8.47 9.58
N THR A 50 -2.20 9.62 9.68
CA THR A 50 -2.12 10.61 8.60
C THR A 50 -1.43 10.00 7.37
N ALA A 51 -0.29 9.34 7.55
CA ALA A 51 0.39 8.65 6.45
C ALA A 51 -0.50 7.58 5.80
N VAL A 52 -1.18 6.76 6.61
CA VAL A 52 -2.10 5.72 6.12
C VAL A 52 -3.33 6.32 5.43
N SER A 53 -3.77 7.52 5.82
CA SER A 53 -4.93 8.19 5.23
C SER A 53 -4.77 8.52 3.75
N HIS A 54 -3.53 8.70 3.27
CA HIS A 54 -3.23 8.88 1.85
C HIS A 54 -3.64 7.66 1.01
N PHE A 55 -3.66 6.48 1.63
CA PHE A 55 -4.01 5.22 0.97
C PHE A 55 -5.46 4.78 1.23
N LYS A 56 -6.28 5.62 1.88
CA LYS A 56 -7.67 5.27 2.24
C LYS A 56 -8.55 4.94 1.03
N ASN A 57 -8.21 5.45 -0.15
CA ASN A 57 -8.94 5.16 -1.39
C ASN A 57 -8.23 4.13 -2.27
N ASP A 58 -7.03 3.68 -1.87
CA ASP A 58 -6.16 2.87 -2.69
C ASP A 58 -5.52 1.75 -1.86
N VAL A 59 -6.34 0.77 -1.52
CA VAL A 59 -5.95 -0.37 -0.66
C VAL A 59 -4.90 -1.27 -1.31
N ASN A 60 -4.85 -1.31 -2.64
CA ASN A 60 -3.81 -2.04 -3.37
C ASN A 60 -2.46 -1.35 -3.21
N CYS A 61 -2.44 -0.03 -3.35
CA CYS A 61 -1.25 0.78 -3.11
C CYS A 61 -0.73 0.63 -1.67
N LEU A 62 -1.63 0.64 -0.68
CA LEU A 62 -1.27 0.37 0.72
C LEU A 62 -0.64 -1.01 0.89
N CYS A 63 -1.25 -2.04 0.29
CA CYS A 63 -0.73 -3.40 0.35
C CYS A 63 0.68 -3.51 -0.24
N SER A 64 0.90 -2.94 -1.43
CA SER A 64 2.21 -2.91 -2.08
C SER A 64 3.26 -2.19 -1.23
N THR A 65 2.89 -1.08 -0.59
CA THR A 65 3.78 -0.35 0.32
C THR A 65 4.15 -1.19 1.55
N LEU A 66 3.19 -1.92 2.14
CA LEU A 66 3.44 -2.83 3.26
C LEU A 66 4.32 -4.02 2.84
N VAL A 67 4.11 -4.57 1.64
CA VAL A 67 4.96 -5.64 1.09
C VAL A 67 6.38 -5.14 0.86
N ALA A 68 6.55 -3.94 0.30
CA ALA A 68 7.86 -3.31 0.14
C ALA A 68 8.55 -3.09 1.50
N ALA A 69 7.83 -2.61 2.50
CA ALA A 69 8.34 -2.43 3.85
C ALA A 69 8.73 -3.76 4.52
N LYS A 70 8.00 -4.85 4.28
CA LYS A 70 8.35 -6.20 4.71
C LYS A 70 9.63 -6.69 4.04
N ASN A 71 9.74 -6.53 2.73
CA ASN A 71 10.93 -6.92 1.96
C ASN A 71 12.16 -6.10 2.37
N ALA A 72 11.98 -4.84 2.75
CA ALA A 72 13.02 -3.98 3.30
C ALA A 72 13.36 -4.28 4.78
N GLY A 73 12.69 -5.24 5.43
CA GLY A 73 12.95 -5.63 6.82
C GLY A 73 12.34 -4.71 7.89
N VAL A 74 11.56 -3.69 7.50
CA VAL A 74 10.87 -2.76 8.41
C VAL A 74 9.70 -3.45 9.10
N ILE A 75 8.94 -4.25 8.35
CA ILE A 75 7.80 -5.03 8.88
C ILE A 75 8.25 -6.47 9.11
N ARG A 76 8.31 -6.88 10.38
CA ARG A 76 8.57 -8.28 10.76
C ARG A 76 7.32 -9.14 10.82
N ASN A 77 6.17 -8.55 11.17
CA ASN A 77 4.90 -9.25 11.30
C ASN A 77 3.84 -8.62 10.38
N MET A 78 3.65 -9.23 9.21
CA MET A 78 2.69 -8.76 8.21
C MET A 78 1.24 -8.73 8.74
N PRO A 79 0.74 -9.76 9.46
CA PRO A 79 -0.59 -9.70 10.09
C PRO A 79 -0.81 -8.46 10.96
N ASN A 80 0.15 -8.08 11.80
CA ASN A 80 0.04 -6.89 12.65
C ASN A 80 -0.05 -5.62 11.80
N ALA A 81 0.79 -5.50 10.77
CA ALA A 81 0.76 -4.34 9.88
C ALA A 81 -0.58 -4.18 9.14
N LEU A 82 -1.24 -5.29 8.79
CA LEU A 82 -2.55 -5.30 8.15
C LEU A 82 -3.69 -4.87 9.09
N THR A 83 -3.46 -4.83 10.41
CA THR A 83 -4.44 -4.29 11.38
C THR A 83 -4.35 -2.77 11.54
N VAL A 84 -3.25 -2.14 11.11
CA VAL A 84 -3.03 -0.69 11.26
C VAL A 84 -4.14 0.15 10.63
N PRO A 85 -4.63 -0.12 9.40
CA PRO A 85 -5.65 0.72 8.79
C PRO A 85 -6.98 0.64 9.55
N LYS A 86 -7.34 -0.55 10.07
CA LYS A 86 -8.50 -0.75 10.94
C LYS A 86 -8.38 0.04 12.24
N ARG A 87 -7.19 0.04 12.86
CA ARG A 87 -6.90 0.78 14.09
C ARG A 87 -6.86 2.30 13.90
N CYS A 88 -6.52 2.77 12.70
CA CYS A 88 -6.62 4.18 12.31
C CYS A 88 -8.04 4.60 11.90
N GLY A 89 -9.04 3.71 11.99
CA GLY A 89 -10.44 4.02 11.68
C GLY A 89 -10.84 3.84 10.21
N PHE A 90 -9.95 3.35 9.35
CA PHE A 90 -10.21 3.15 7.91
C PHE A 90 -10.79 1.76 7.59
N LYS A 91 -11.45 1.09 8.55
CA LYS A 91 -12.01 -0.26 8.36
C LYS A 91 -12.96 -0.32 7.16
N ASN A 92 -13.79 0.70 6.98
CA ASN A 92 -14.83 0.75 5.94
C ASN A 92 -14.26 0.93 4.53
N ASN A 93 -12.99 1.34 4.43
CA ASN A 93 -12.29 1.54 3.18
C ASN A 93 -11.67 0.23 2.65
N ILE A 94 -11.64 -0.84 3.46
CA ILE A 94 -11.12 -2.14 3.04
C ILE A 94 -12.25 -2.97 2.44
N PRO A 95 -12.14 -3.40 1.17
CA PRO A 95 -13.13 -4.27 0.54
C PRO A 95 -13.32 -5.57 1.31
N LYS A 96 -14.56 -6.09 1.32
CA LYS A 96 -14.83 -7.42 1.86
C LYS A 96 -14.00 -8.45 1.09
N ASN A 97 -13.35 -9.37 1.81
CA ASN A 97 -12.44 -10.38 1.27
C ASN A 97 -11.16 -9.83 0.60
N PHE A 98 -10.75 -8.60 0.90
CA PHE A 98 -9.46 -8.09 0.42
C PHE A 98 -8.31 -8.97 0.90
N ARG A 99 -7.40 -9.31 -0.03
CA ARG A 99 -6.21 -10.13 0.27
C ARG A 99 -4.95 -9.32 0.01
N CYS A 100 -4.05 -9.29 0.98
CA CYS A 100 -2.76 -8.64 0.85
C CYS A 100 -1.65 -9.62 1.24
N ALA A 101 -0.67 -9.82 0.35
CA ALA A 101 0.45 -10.76 0.56
C ALA A 101 0.02 -12.17 1.01
N GLY A 102 -1.14 -12.64 0.53
CA GLY A 102 -1.74 -13.92 0.90
C GLY A 102 -2.67 -13.90 2.12
N TYR A 103 -2.67 -12.84 2.92
CA TYR A 103 -3.50 -12.69 4.13
C TYR A 103 -4.84 -12.02 3.84
N LYS A 104 -5.91 -12.42 4.55
CA LYS A 104 -7.21 -11.71 4.54
C LYS A 104 -7.11 -10.46 5.41
N VAL A 105 -7.55 -9.32 4.89
CA VAL A 105 -7.54 -8.02 5.59
C VAL A 105 -8.98 -7.59 5.84
N GLY A 106 -9.28 -7.12 7.06
CA GLY A 106 -10.58 -6.51 7.37
C GLY A 106 -11.71 -7.49 7.70
N SER A 107 -11.39 -8.72 8.11
CA SER A 107 -12.36 -9.63 8.74
C SER A 107 -12.85 -9.09 10.10
#